data_AF-A0A376Y7T9-F1
#
_entry.id   AF-A0A376Y7T9-F1
#
_cell.length_a   1.000
_cell.length_b   1.000
_cell.length_c   1.000
_cell.angle_alpha   90.00
_cell.angle_beta   90.00
_cell.angle_gamma   90.00
#
_symmetry.space_group_name_H-M   'P 1'
#
loop_
_entity.id
_entity.type
_entity.pdbx_description
1 polymer ?
#
loop_
_entity_poly.entity_id
_entity_poly.type
_entity_poly.pdbx_seq_one_letter_code
_entity_poly.pdbx_strand_id
1 'polypeptide(L)'
;MYDFNLVLLLLQQMCVFLVIAWLMSKTPLFIPLMQVTVRLPHKFLCYIVFSIFCIMGTWFGLHIDDSIANTRAIGAVMGGLLGGPVVGGLVGLTGGLHRYSMGGMTALSCMISTIVEGLLGGLVHSILIRRGRTDKVFNPITAGAVTFVAEMVQMLIILAIARPYEDAVRLVSNIAAPMMVTNTVGAALFMRILLDKRAMFEKYTSAFSATALKVAASTEGILRQGFNEVNSMKVAQVLYQELDIGAVAITDREKLLAFTGIGDDHHLPGKPISSTYTLKAIETGEVVYADGNEVPYRCSLHPQCKLGSTLVIPLRGENQRVMGTIKLYEAKNRLFSSINRTLGEGIAQLLSAQILAGQYERQKSDAHPVRDQTASRPGEPPFFV
;
A
#
# COMPACT_ATOMS: atom_id res chain seq x y z
N MET A 1 12.16 -38.79 25.86
CA MET A 1 11.26 -39.14 24.73
C MET A 1 9.94 -38.34 24.74
N TYR A 2 9.47 -37.89 25.90
CA TYR A 2 8.28 -37.01 26.01
C TYR A 2 8.49 -35.60 25.42
N ASP A 3 9.67 -35.00 25.60
CA ASP A 3 9.93 -33.61 25.13
C ASP A 3 9.80 -33.45 23.61
N PHE A 4 10.30 -34.41 22.83
CA PHE A 4 10.30 -34.30 21.36
C PHE A 4 8.89 -34.41 20.76
N ASN A 5 8.04 -35.28 21.32
CA ASN A 5 6.64 -35.37 20.89
C ASN A 5 5.87 -34.10 21.23
N LEU A 6 6.17 -33.46 22.35
CA LEU A 6 5.53 -32.21 22.74
C LEU A 6 5.93 -31.05 21.83
N VAL A 7 7.21 -30.97 21.43
CA VAL A 7 7.67 -30.03 20.40
C VAL A 7 6.88 -30.24 19.10
N LEU A 8 6.75 -31.49 18.63
CA LEU A 8 6.04 -31.78 17.38
C LEU A 8 4.56 -31.40 17.44
N LEU A 9 3.88 -31.69 18.56
CA LEU A 9 2.47 -31.34 18.74
C LEU A 9 2.26 -29.82 18.80
N LEU A 10 3.11 -29.09 19.52
CA LEU A 10 3.05 -27.62 19.56
C LEU A 10 3.36 -27.02 18.18
N LEU A 11 4.30 -27.60 17.44
CA LEU A 11 4.65 -27.17 16.09
C LEU A 11 3.49 -27.43 15.11
N GLN A 12 2.78 -28.55 15.25
CA GLN A 12 1.55 -28.82 14.48
C GLN A 12 0.46 -27.77 14.75
N GLN A 13 0.25 -27.40 16.02
CA GLN A 13 -0.72 -26.35 16.38
C GLN A 13 -0.29 -24.98 15.87
N MET A 14 1.01 -24.68 15.93
CA MET A 14 1.59 -23.48 15.33
C MET A 14 1.36 -23.44 13.82
N CYS A 15 1.44 -24.57 13.10
CA CYS A 15 1.12 -24.61 11.68
C CYS A 15 -0.33 -24.19 11.39
N VAL A 16 -1.31 -24.67 12.18
CA VAL A 16 -2.72 -24.26 12.05
C VAL A 16 -2.85 -22.75 12.28
N PHE A 17 -2.21 -22.24 13.33
CA PHE A 17 -2.18 -20.81 13.64
C PHE A 17 -1.59 -19.98 12.49
N LEU A 18 -0.47 -20.43 11.90
CA LEU A 18 0.19 -19.76 10.77
C LEU A 18 -0.64 -19.82 9.48
N VAL A 19 -1.37 -20.91 9.23
CA VAL A 19 -2.29 -21.00 8.09
C VAL A 19 -3.42 -19.97 8.22
N ILE A 20 -3.97 -19.80 9.41
CA ILE A 20 -5.00 -18.77 9.65
C ILE A 20 -4.41 -17.38 9.46
N ALA A 21 -3.22 -17.10 10.00
CA ALA A 21 -2.51 -15.85 9.76
C ALA A 21 -2.27 -15.59 8.27
N TRP A 22 -1.88 -16.62 7.52
CA TRP A 22 -1.67 -16.53 6.08
C TRP A 22 -2.98 -16.26 5.33
N LEU A 23 -4.08 -16.95 5.65
CA LEU A 23 -5.40 -16.69 5.07
C LEU A 23 -5.87 -15.27 5.35
N MET A 24 -5.76 -14.82 6.60
CA MET A 24 -6.11 -13.45 6.98
C MET A 24 -5.23 -12.41 6.28
N SER A 25 -3.95 -12.73 6.02
CA SER A 25 -3.04 -11.85 5.27
C SER A 25 -3.52 -11.55 3.84
N LYS A 26 -4.38 -12.39 3.25
CA LYS A 26 -5.00 -12.16 1.94
C LYS A 26 -6.14 -11.14 1.97
N THR A 27 -6.67 -10.83 3.15
CA THR A 27 -7.77 -9.87 3.33
C THR A 27 -7.25 -8.44 3.51
N PRO A 28 -8.06 -7.39 3.22
CA PRO A 28 -7.67 -6.01 3.45
C PRO A 28 -7.47 -5.67 4.94
N LEU A 29 -7.93 -6.53 5.86
CA LEU A 29 -7.77 -6.38 7.31
C LEU A 29 -6.30 -6.32 7.74
N PHE A 30 -5.40 -6.94 6.97
CA PHE A 30 -3.96 -6.94 7.24
C PHE A 30 -3.22 -5.72 6.69
N ILE A 31 -3.87 -4.85 5.92
CA ILE A 31 -3.23 -3.66 5.35
C ILE A 31 -2.67 -2.71 6.42
N PRO A 32 -3.44 -2.37 7.48
CA PRO A 32 -2.94 -1.55 8.59
C PRO A 32 -1.74 -2.13 9.34
N LEU A 33 -1.57 -3.45 9.33
CA LEU A 33 -0.51 -4.17 10.03
C LEU A 33 0.85 -4.07 9.29
N MET A 34 0.85 -3.65 8.02
CA MET A 34 2.06 -3.51 7.20
C MET A 34 2.77 -2.17 7.36
N GLN A 35 2.12 -1.19 8.00
CA GLN A 35 2.68 0.13 8.26
C GLN A 35 2.88 0.30 9.76
N VAL A 36 3.96 0.96 10.17
CA VAL A 36 4.15 1.33 11.59
C VAL A 36 2.99 2.22 12.00
N THR A 37 2.12 1.72 12.87
CA THR A 37 0.82 2.34 13.14
C THR A 37 0.96 3.60 14.00
N VAL A 38 1.07 4.77 13.36
CA VAL A 38 1.09 6.06 14.09
C VAL A 38 -0.34 6.54 14.41
N ARG A 39 -1.30 6.29 13.52
CA ARG A 39 -2.69 6.77 13.63
C ARG A 39 -3.58 5.83 14.47
N LEU A 40 -4.43 6.42 15.31
CA LEU A 40 -5.36 5.74 16.24
C LEU A 40 -6.23 4.61 15.64
N PRO A 41 -6.87 4.75 14.46
CA PRO A 41 -7.72 3.67 13.92
C PRO A 41 -6.93 2.41 13.58
N HIS A 42 -5.67 2.53 13.15
CA HIS A 42 -4.82 1.37 12.85
C HIS A 42 -4.31 0.69 14.13
N LYS A 43 -4.11 1.44 15.21
CA LYS A 43 -3.78 0.88 16.54
C LYS A 43 -4.93 0.07 17.11
N PHE A 44 -6.16 0.54 16.95
CA PHE A 44 -7.36 -0.18 17.39
C PHE A 44 -7.52 -1.50 16.62
N LEU A 45 -7.30 -1.49 15.30
CA LEU A 45 -7.35 -2.72 14.52
C LEU A 45 -6.24 -3.71 14.93
N CYS A 46 -5.00 -3.23 15.14
CA CYS A 46 -3.92 -4.06 15.66
C CYS A 46 -4.30 -4.70 17.00
N TYR A 47 -4.90 -3.93 17.91
CA TYR A 47 -5.39 -4.44 19.18
C TYR A 47 -6.41 -5.57 18.99
N ILE A 48 -7.43 -5.39 18.16
CA ILE A 48 -8.46 -6.43 17.92
C ILE A 48 -7.82 -7.69 17.33
N VAL A 49 -7.07 -7.55 16.24
CA VAL A 49 -6.51 -8.68 15.50
C VAL A 49 -5.57 -9.48 16.40
N PHE A 50 -4.64 -8.82 17.09
CA PHE A 50 -3.69 -9.51 17.95
C PHE A 50 -4.32 -10.05 19.23
N SER A 51 -5.38 -9.43 19.76
CA SER A 51 -6.15 -10.01 20.87
C SER A 51 -6.81 -11.32 20.47
N ILE A 52 -7.40 -11.39 19.26
CA ILE A 52 -7.96 -12.63 18.70
C ILE A 52 -6.87 -13.70 18.59
N PHE A 53 -5.71 -13.38 18.00
CA PHE A 53 -4.59 -14.32 17.91
C PHE A 53 -4.09 -14.77 19.29
N CYS A 54 -4.01 -13.86 20.26
CA CYS A 54 -3.61 -14.15 21.64
C CYS A 54 -4.58 -15.15 22.30
N ILE A 55 -5.90 -14.92 22.17
CA ILE A 55 -6.95 -15.82 22.66
C ILE A 55 -6.87 -17.19 21.96
N MET A 56 -6.77 -17.20 20.64
CA MET A 56 -6.64 -18.43 19.83
C MET A 56 -5.41 -19.25 20.21
N GLY A 57 -4.27 -18.60 20.48
CA GLY A 57 -3.05 -19.28 20.93
C GLY A 57 -3.20 -19.98 22.28
N THR A 58 -4.23 -19.63 23.07
CA THR A 58 -4.61 -20.35 24.28
C THR A 58 -5.53 -21.52 23.99
N TRP A 59 -6.51 -21.37 23.10
CA TRP A 59 -7.42 -22.45 22.71
C TRP A 59 -6.72 -23.57 21.95
N PHE A 60 -5.80 -23.22 21.06
CA PHE A 60 -4.96 -24.20 20.39
C PHE A 60 -3.79 -24.66 21.25
N GLY A 61 -3.74 -24.35 22.55
CA GLY A 61 -2.68 -24.85 23.43
C GLY A 61 -2.87 -26.34 23.77
N LEU A 62 -1.78 -27.04 24.06
CA LEU A 62 -1.81 -28.39 24.61
C LEU A 62 -2.02 -28.33 26.12
N HIS A 63 -2.98 -29.10 26.61
CA HIS A 63 -3.16 -29.31 28.05
C HIS A 63 -2.14 -30.36 28.52
N ILE A 64 -1.33 -29.98 29.51
CA ILE A 64 -0.33 -30.83 30.14
C ILE A 64 -0.56 -30.68 31.63
N ASP A 65 -1.00 -31.76 32.27
CA ASP A 65 -1.50 -31.77 33.65
C ASP A 65 -2.60 -30.70 33.84
N ASP A 66 -2.48 -29.82 34.84
CA ASP A 66 -3.40 -28.70 35.13
C ASP A 66 -2.98 -27.37 34.44
N SER A 67 -2.12 -27.44 33.42
CA SER A 67 -1.58 -26.26 32.73
C SER A 67 -1.68 -26.38 31.20
N ILE A 68 -1.45 -25.25 30.51
CA ILE A 68 -1.63 -25.13 29.06
C ILE A 68 -0.32 -24.64 28.43
N ALA A 69 0.38 -25.51 27.70
CA ALA A 69 1.45 -25.11 26.80
C ALA A 69 0.84 -24.42 25.58
N ASN A 70 1.26 -23.20 25.28
CA ASN A 70 0.49 -22.32 24.40
C ASN A 70 1.37 -21.50 23.46
N THR A 71 0.74 -20.92 22.44
CA THR A 71 1.39 -20.03 21.47
C THR A 71 0.96 -18.57 21.64
N ARG A 72 0.48 -18.22 22.84
CA ARG A 72 -0.10 -16.90 23.14
C ARG A 72 0.90 -15.76 22.96
N ALA A 73 2.16 -16.00 23.31
CA ALA A 73 3.23 -15.01 23.21
C ALA A 73 3.37 -14.43 21.80
N ILE A 74 3.06 -15.19 20.75
CA ILE A 74 3.08 -14.68 19.37
C ILE A 74 2.09 -13.51 19.23
N GLY A 75 0.87 -13.65 19.73
CA GLY A 75 -0.14 -12.58 19.68
C GLY A 75 0.28 -11.34 20.47
N ALA A 76 0.70 -11.54 21.72
CA ALA A 76 1.09 -10.44 22.62
C ALA A 76 2.34 -9.70 22.12
N VAL A 77 3.43 -10.42 21.83
CA VAL A 77 4.69 -9.84 21.38
C VAL A 77 4.53 -9.15 20.03
N MET A 78 3.84 -9.77 19.06
CA MET A 78 3.62 -9.13 17.76
C MET A 78 2.72 -7.90 17.85
N GLY A 79 1.69 -7.93 18.71
CA GLY A 79 0.85 -6.77 19.01
C GLY A 79 1.66 -5.61 19.58
N GLY A 80 2.60 -5.88 20.48
CA GLY A 80 3.56 -4.89 20.97
C GLY A 80 4.53 -4.41 19.91
N LEU A 81 5.14 -5.33 19.15
CA LEU A 81 6.17 -5.01 18.17
C LEU A 81 5.63 -4.17 17.01
N LEU A 82 4.36 -4.31 16.63
CA LEU A 82 3.74 -3.59 15.51
C LEU A 82 2.86 -2.41 15.96
N GLY A 83 2.21 -2.51 17.13
CA GLY A 83 1.30 -1.50 17.66
C GLY A 83 1.89 -0.61 18.77
N GLY A 84 3.10 -0.92 19.25
CA GLY A 84 3.77 -0.23 20.34
C GLY A 84 3.31 -0.68 21.73
N PRO A 85 3.84 -0.05 22.80
CA PRO A 85 3.71 -0.53 24.18
C PRO A 85 2.27 -0.51 24.68
N VAL A 86 1.47 0.49 24.29
CA VAL A 86 0.06 0.57 24.69
C VAL A 86 -0.74 -0.57 24.08
N VAL A 87 -0.59 -0.83 22.77
CA VAL A 87 -1.31 -1.92 22.08
C VAL A 87 -0.84 -3.27 22.62
N GLY A 88 0.47 -3.48 22.75
CA GLY A 88 1.02 -4.73 23.31
C GLY A 88 0.53 -5.02 24.71
N GLY A 89 0.54 -4.02 25.61
CA GLY A 89 0.01 -4.17 26.97
C GLY A 89 -1.48 -4.51 26.99
N LEU A 90 -2.30 -3.86 26.15
CA LEU A 90 -3.73 -4.15 26.05
C LEU A 90 -4.01 -5.55 25.48
N VAL A 91 -3.31 -5.95 24.41
CA VAL A 91 -3.42 -7.32 23.86
C VAL A 91 -3.01 -8.35 24.91
N GLY A 92 -1.93 -8.08 25.63
CA GLY A 92 -1.44 -8.95 26.69
C GLY A 92 -2.42 -9.06 27.86
N LEU A 93 -3.06 -7.95 28.25
CA LEU A 93 -4.10 -7.92 29.26
C LEU A 93 -5.32 -8.73 28.85
N THR A 94 -5.84 -8.52 27.63
CA THR A 94 -7.02 -9.24 27.12
C THR A 94 -6.77 -10.75 27.03
N GLY A 95 -5.65 -11.17 26.45
CA GLY A 95 -5.28 -12.59 26.37
C GLY A 95 -4.95 -13.20 27.73
N GLY A 96 -4.31 -12.43 28.61
CA GLY A 96 -3.98 -12.84 29.97
C GLY A 96 -5.22 -13.04 30.84
N LEU A 97 -6.19 -12.12 30.79
CA LEU A 97 -7.47 -12.23 31.50
C LEU A 97 -8.28 -13.43 30.99
N HIS A 98 -8.30 -13.65 29.68
CA HIS A 98 -8.90 -14.85 29.11
C HIS A 98 -8.24 -16.12 29.65
N ARG A 99 -6.90 -16.21 29.69
CA ARG A 99 -6.21 -17.36 30.31
C ARG A 99 -6.49 -17.49 31.80
N TYR A 100 -6.57 -16.38 32.53
CA TYR A 100 -6.87 -16.36 33.95
C TYR A 100 -8.25 -16.96 34.23
N SER A 101 -9.25 -16.64 33.42
CA SER A 101 -10.62 -17.16 33.54
C SER A 101 -10.74 -18.68 33.37
N MET A 102 -9.75 -19.34 32.75
CA MET A 102 -9.71 -20.80 32.61
C MET A 102 -9.25 -21.52 33.89
N GLY A 103 -8.74 -20.79 34.89
CA GLY A 103 -8.27 -21.38 36.14
C GLY A 103 -7.00 -22.21 35.99
N GLY A 104 -6.69 -23.01 37.01
CA GLY A 104 -5.47 -23.83 37.08
C GLY A 104 -4.29 -23.14 37.78
N MET A 105 -3.28 -23.95 38.12
CA MET A 105 -2.14 -23.54 38.95
C MET A 105 -1.36 -22.33 38.40
N THR A 106 -1.27 -22.23 37.07
CA THR A 106 -0.51 -21.19 36.38
C THR A 106 -1.35 -20.00 35.91
N ALA A 107 -2.63 -19.93 36.27
CA ALA A 107 -3.55 -18.90 35.77
C ALA A 107 -3.01 -17.47 36.01
N LEU A 108 -2.61 -17.16 37.25
CA LEU A 108 -2.11 -15.84 37.63
C LEU A 108 -0.74 -15.53 37.00
N SER A 109 0.19 -16.48 37.03
CA SER A 109 1.53 -16.30 36.47
C SER A 109 1.49 -16.15 34.95
N CYS A 110 0.62 -16.89 34.26
CA CYS A 110 0.39 -16.78 32.82
C CYS A 110 -0.26 -15.43 32.46
N MET A 111 -1.20 -14.91 33.25
CA MET A 111 -1.79 -13.60 33.00
C MET A 111 -0.72 -12.49 33.06
N ILE A 112 0.09 -12.49 34.13
CA ILE A 112 1.12 -11.48 34.35
C ILE A 112 2.20 -11.58 33.26
N SER A 113 2.67 -12.79 32.95
CA SER A 113 3.68 -12.99 31.90
C SER A 113 3.19 -12.54 30.53
N THR A 114 1.95 -12.83 30.14
CA THR A 114 1.39 -12.38 28.86
C THR A 114 1.32 -10.85 28.74
N ILE A 115 1.00 -10.14 29.83
CA ILE A 115 1.06 -8.67 29.85
C ILE A 115 2.50 -8.20 29.64
N VAL A 116 3.45 -8.82 30.34
CA VAL A 116 4.88 -8.49 30.25
C VAL A 116 5.41 -8.76 28.84
N GLU A 117 5.07 -9.88 28.20
CA GLU A 117 5.43 -10.22 26.82
C GLU A 117 4.98 -9.13 25.84
N GLY A 118 3.73 -8.68 25.94
CA GLY A 118 3.19 -7.62 25.09
C GLY A 118 3.90 -6.28 25.30
N LEU A 119 4.20 -5.94 26.56
CA LEU A 119 4.96 -4.74 26.90
C LEU A 119 6.42 -4.83 26.40
N LEU A 120 7.07 -5.99 26.50
CA LEU A 120 8.43 -6.21 25.99
C LEU A 120 8.48 -6.00 24.47
N GLY A 121 7.53 -6.57 23.72
CA GLY A 121 7.40 -6.32 22.29
C GLY A 121 7.27 -4.83 21.96
N GLY A 122 6.42 -4.12 22.71
CA GLY A 122 6.20 -2.68 22.54
C GLY A 122 7.34 -1.77 22.99
N LEU A 123 8.12 -2.20 23.99
CA LEU A 123 9.33 -1.52 24.40
C LEU A 123 10.39 -1.60 23.29
N VAL A 124 10.59 -2.79 22.71
CA VAL A 124 11.52 -2.97 21.59
C VAL A 124 11.08 -2.16 20.38
N HIS A 125 9.78 -2.13 20.06
CA HIS A 125 9.21 -1.23 19.05
C HIS A 125 9.61 0.23 19.30
N SER A 126 9.40 0.72 20.53
CA SER A 126 9.69 2.11 20.90
C SER A 126 11.19 2.44 20.78
N ILE A 127 12.07 1.52 21.18
CA ILE A 127 13.53 1.68 21.07
C ILE A 127 13.96 1.72 19.60
N LEU A 128 13.45 0.81 18.77
CA LEU A 128 13.81 0.72 17.36
C LEU A 128 13.32 1.94 16.56
N ILE A 129 12.10 2.41 16.83
CA ILE A 129 11.55 3.63 16.20
C ILE A 129 12.33 4.86 16.63
N ARG A 130 12.62 5.04 17.92
CA ARG A 130 13.42 6.18 18.41
C ARG A 130 14.82 6.21 17.82
N ARG A 131 15.39 5.05 17.45
CA ARG A 131 16.69 4.94 16.77
C ARG A 131 16.60 5.03 15.24
N GLY A 132 15.42 5.31 14.68
CA GLY A 132 15.20 5.43 13.23
C GLY A 132 15.31 4.11 12.46
N ARG A 133 15.30 2.95 13.13
CA ARG A 133 15.46 1.62 12.53
C ARG A 133 14.12 0.91 12.36
N THR A 134 13.22 1.52 11.59
CA THR A 134 11.87 0.98 11.34
C THR A 134 11.90 -0.29 10.49
N ASP A 135 12.95 -0.49 9.69
CA ASP A 135 13.24 -1.70 8.93
C ASP A 135 13.39 -2.93 9.82
N LYS A 136 14.03 -2.78 10.99
CA LYS A 136 14.28 -3.90 11.91
C LYS A 136 13.05 -4.35 12.67
N VAL A 137 12.04 -3.49 12.83
CA VAL A 137 10.76 -3.86 13.47
C VAL A 137 10.08 -5.00 12.71
N PHE A 138 10.18 -4.99 11.38
CA PHE A 138 9.58 -6.00 10.52
C PHE A 138 10.52 -7.18 10.24
N ASN A 139 11.71 -7.23 10.83
CA ASN A 139 12.66 -8.30 10.57
C ASN A 139 12.26 -9.58 11.33
N PRO A 140 12.11 -10.74 10.65
CA PRO A 140 11.77 -12.02 11.27
C PRO A 140 12.70 -12.43 12.40
N ILE A 141 14.00 -12.14 12.25
CA ILE A 141 15.01 -12.45 13.27
C ILE A 141 14.79 -11.60 14.51
N THR A 142 14.39 -10.34 14.34
CA THR A 142 14.07 -9.46 15.48
C THR A 142 12.81 -9.92 16.20
N ALA A 143 11.74 -10.25 15.46
CA ALA A 143 10.53 -10.81 16.04
C ALA A 143 10.81 -12.09 16.84
N GLY A 144 11.54 -13.05 16.24
CA GLY A 144 11.94 -14.28 16.93
C GLY A 144 12.79 -14.03 18.18
N ALA A 145 13.81 -13.17 18.10
CA ALA A 145 14.68 -12.86 19.25
C ALA A 145 13.90 -12.21 20.41
N VAL A 146 12.97 -11.31 20.12
CA VAL A 146 12.13 -10.68 21.15
C VAL A 146 11.21 -11.72 21.79
N THR A 147 10.57 -12.58 20.99
CA THR A 147 9.71 -13.65 21.52
C THR A 147 10.50 -14.65 22.35
N PHE A 148 11.71 -15.02 21.94
CA PHE A 148 12.58 -15.90 22.73
C PHE A 148 12.89 -15.32 24.12
N VAL A 149 13.26 -14.03 24.17
CA VAL A 149 13.52 -13.33 25.44
C VAL A 149 12.25 -13.22 26.29
N ALA A 150 11.11 -12.93 25.66
CA ALA A 150 9.83 -12.84 26.35
C ALA A 150 9.41 -14.19 26.96
N GLU A 151 9.60 -15.29 26.25
CA GLU A 151 9.37 -16.66 26.75
C GLU A 151 10.30 -17.01 27.92
N MET A 152 11.59 -16.64 27.85
CA MET A 152 12.50 -16.83 28.98
C MET A 152 11.98 -16.10 30.23
N VAL A 153 11.53 -14.85 30.06
CA VAL A 153 10.95 -14.05 31.14
C VAL A 153 9.66 -14.71 31.67
N GLN A 154 8.81 -15.24 30.80
CA GLN A 154 7.61 -15.98 31.19
C GLN A 154 7.95 -17.20 32.07
N MET A 155 8.94 -18.02 31.69
CA MET A 155 9.34 -19.18 32.51
C MET A 155 9.81 -18.76 33.91
N LEU A 156 10.55 -17.64 34.01
CA LEU A 156 10.96 -17.07 35.30
C LEU A 156 9.77 -16.57 36.13
N ILE A 157 8.80 -15.91 35.50
CA ILE A 157 7.57 -15.45 36.17
C ILE A 157 6.76 -16.64 36.70
N ILE A 158 6.68 -17.74 35.93
CA ILE A 158 6.00 -18.96 36.37
C ILE A 158 6.67 -19.52 37.63
N LEU A 159 7.99 -19.68 37.65
CA LEU A 159 8.71 -20.19 38.83
C LEU A 159 8.58 -19.27 40.05
N ALA A 160 8.57 -17.95 39.84
CA ALA A 160 8.47 -16.98 40.92
C ALA A 160 7.09 -17.02 41.61
N ILE A 161 6.01 -17.13 40.83
CA ILE A 161 4.63 -16.89 41.29
C ILE A 161 3.84 -18.19 41.49
N ALA A 162 4.00 -19.20 40.62
CA ALA A 162 3.16 -20.40 40.66
C ALA A 162 3.48 -21.25 41.91
N ARG A 163 2.43 -21.78 42.54
CA ARG A 163 2.51 -22.63 43.73
C ARG A 163 1.54 -23.81 43.59
N PRO A 164 1.91 -25.04 44.01
CA PRO A 164 3.16 -25.43 44.69
C PRO A 164 4.42 -25.33 43.83
N TYR A 165 5.58 -25.04 44.44
CA TYR A 165 6.82 -24.78 43.68
C TYR A 165 7.34 -26.03 42.96
N GLU A 166 7.19 -27.22 43.55
CA GLU A 166 7.63 -28.46 42.91
C GLU A 166 6.91 -28.71 41.58
N ASP A 167 5.60 -28.49 41.54
CA ASP A 167 4.81 -28.66 40.33
C ASP A 167 5.15 -27.59 39.30
N ALA A 168 5.43 -26.35 39.73
CA ALA A 168 5.90 -25.29 38.83
C ALA A 168 7.24 -25.64 38.16
N VAL A 169 8.20 -26.21 38.91
CA VAL A 169 9.49 -26.66 38.37
C VAL A 169 9.32 -27.82 37.39
N ARG A 170 8.49 -28.82 37.73
CA ARG A 170 8.18 -29.95 36.83
C ARG A 170 7.56 -29.46 35.53
N LEU A 171 6.58 -28.56 35.63
CA LEU A 171 5.93 -27.96 34.48
C LEU A 171 6.94 -27.22 33.58
N VAL A 172 7.70 -26.27 34.15
CA VAL A 172 8.67 -25.47 33.38
C VAL A 172 9.72 -26.37 32.72
N SER A 173 10.18 -27.42 33.40
CA SER A 173 11.14 -28.38 32.84
C SER A 173 10.60 -29.09 31.59
N ASN A 174 9.29 -29.37 31.56
CA ASN A 174 8.64 -30.05 30.44
C ASN A 174 8.26 -29.08 29.30
N ILE A 175 7.89 -27.83 29.61
CA ILE A 175 7.34 -26.89 28.60
C ILE A 175 8.34 -25.85 28.10
N ALA A 176 9.42 -25.57 28.83
CA ALA A 176 10.32 -24.46 28.49
C ALA A 176 10.92 -24.60 27.09
N ALA A 177 11.59 -25.71 26.81
CA ALA A 177 12.22 -25.92 25.50
C ALA A 177 11.19 -25.97 24.35
N PRO A 178 10.10 -26.75 24.44
CA PRO A 178 9.10 -26.81 23.38
C PRO A 178 8.41 -25.46 23.08
N MET A 179 8.03 -24.70 24.11
CA MET A 179 7.38 -23.39 23.93
C MET A 179 8.34 -22.34 23.41
N MET A 180 9.55 -22.26 23.96
CA MET A 180 10.56 -21.30 23.50
C MET A 180 10.89 -21.51 22.02
N VAL A 181 11.09 -22.76 21.58
CA VAL A 181 11.37 -23.05 20.16
C VAL A 181 10.17 -22.71 19.30
N THR A 182 8.98 -23.23 19.65
CA THR A 182 7.78 -23.06 18.83
C THR A 182 7.37 -21.59 18.71
N ASN A 183 7.34 -20.84 19.81
CA ASN A 183 6.88 -19.45 19.78
C ASN A 183 7.89 -18.53 19.10
N THR A 184 9.19 -18.80 19.26
CA THR A 184 10.26 -18.07 18.54
C THR A 184 10.17 -18.28 17.03
N VAL A 185 10.08 -19.54 16.58
CA VAL A 185 9.95 -19.88 15.16
C VAL A 185 8.64 -19.35 14.60
N GLY A 186 7.54 -19.51 15.34
CA GLY A 186 6.21 -19.04 14.96
C GLY A 186 6.15 -17.53 14.79
N ALA A 187 6.72 -16.76 15.72
CA ALA A 187 6.80 -15.30 15.60
C ALA A 187 7.65 -14.87 14.39
N ALA A 188 8.79 -15.52 14.15
CA ALA A 188 9.62 -15.24 12.98
C ALA A 188 8.88 -15.55 11.66
N LEU A 189 8.21 -16.70 11.56
CA LEU A 189 7.42 -17.07 10.39
C LEU A 189 6.22 -16.15 10.18
N PHE A 190 5.51 -15.79 11.25
CA PHE A 190 4.41 -14.82 11.19
C PHE A 190 4.90 -13.47 10.64
N MET A 191 6.04 -12.99 11.14
CA MET A 191 6.69 -11.77 10.65
C MET A 191 7.11 -11.92 9.18
N ARG A 192 7.58 -13.11 8.76
CA ARG A 192 7.91 -13.38 7.36
C ARG A 192 6.68 -13.31 6.46
N ILE A 193 5.55 -13.89 6.87
CA ILE A 193 4.28 -13.83 6.14
C ILE A 193 3.84 -12.36 5.95
N LEU A 194 3.95 -11.55 7.00
CA LEU A 194 3.67 -10.12 6.94
C LEU A 194 4.59 -9.37 5.96
N LEU A 195 5.90 -9.65 6.01
CA LEU A 195 6.88 -9.07 5.08
C LEU A 195 6.60 -9.43 3.64
N ASP A 196 6.32 -10.71 3.36
CA ASP A 196 6.04 -11.17 2.00
C ASP A 196 4.76 -10.50 1.45
N LYS A 197 3.74 -10.29 2.31
CA LYS A 197 2.55 -9.53 1.91
C LYS A 197 2.88 -8.06 1.61
N ARG A 198 3.74 -7.43 2.41
CA ARG A 198 4.20 -6.06 2.17
C ARG A 198 5.00 -5.94 0.89
N ALA A 199 5.95 -6.84 0.64
CA ALA A 199 6.75 -6.85 -0.59
C ALA A 199 5.88 -7.06 -1.84
N MET A 200 4.86 -7.90 -1.75
CA MET A 200 3.86 -8.05 -2.80
C MET A 200 3.10 -6.73 -3.06
N PHE A 201 2.65 -6.03 -2.02
CA PHE A 201 2.00 -4.72 -2.16
C PHE A 201 2.93 -3.62 -2.70
N GLU A 202 4.19 -3.59 -2.27
CA GLU A 202 5.20 -2.66 -2.78
C GLU A 202 5.52 -2.96 -4.25
N LYS A 203 5.54 -4.22 -4.68
CA LYS A 203 5.70 -4.60 -6.09
C LYS A 203 4.59 -4.02 -6.97
N TYR A 204 3.34 -4.00 -6.50
CA TYR A 204 2.24 -3.30 -7.18
C TYR A 204 2.45 -1.77 -7.25
N THR A 205 3.17 -1.18 -6.28
CA THR A 205 3.49 0.26 -6.26
C THR A 205 4.75 0.59 -7.09
N SER A 206 5.72 -0.31 -7.23
CA SER A 206 6.91 -0.09 -8.08
C SER A 206 6.61 -0.14 -9.58
N ALA A 207 5.63 -0.96 -9.99
CA ALA A 207 5.13 -1.00 -11.36
C ALA A 207 4.68 0.38 -11.85
N PHE A 208 4.13 1.20 -10.96
CA PHE A 208 3.73 2.57 -11.25
C PHE A 208 4.88 3.46 -11.74
N SER A 209 6.05 3.39 -11.12
CA SER A 209 7.18 4.25 -11.51
C SER A 209 7.71 3.85 -12.88
N ALA A 210 7.73 2.55 -13.15
CA ALA A 210 8.06 2.02 -14.47
C ALA A 210 7.02 2.44 -15.53
N THR A 211 5.71 2.36 -15.22
CA THR A 211 4.64 2.81 -16.13
C THR A 211 4.71 4.31 -16.39
N ALA A 212 4.91 5.14 -15.36
CA ALA A 212 5.07 6.59 -15.51
C ALA A 212 6.26 6.93 -16.41
N LEU A 213 7.43 6.29 -16.18
CA LEU A 213 8.63 6.49 -16.98
C LEU A 213 8.44 5.98 -18.42
N LYS A 214 7.76 4.85 -18.61
CA LYS A 214 7.46 4.30 -19.92
C LYS A 214 6.50 5.20 -20.70
N VAL A 215 5.45 5.71 -20.07
CA VAL A 215 4.56 6.73 -20.66
C VAL A 215 5.36 7.98 -21.02
N ALA A 216 6.23 8.47 -20.13
CA ALA A 216 7.07 9.63 -20.39
C ALA A 216 7.94 9.43 -21.63
N ALA A 217 8.64 8.30 -21.72
CA ALA A 217 9.50 7.96 -22.86
C ALA A 217 8.69 7.78 -24.16
N SER A 218 7.56 7.08 -24.11
CA SER A 218 6.72 6.82 -25.30
C SER A 218 5.95 8.04 -25.78
N THR A 219 5.73 9.04 -24.93
CA THR A 219 5.05 10.30 -25.29
C THR A 219 6.01 11.47 -25.49
N GLU A 220 7.32 11.26 -25.37
CA GLU A 220 8.32 12.31 -25.44
C GLU A 220 8.27 13.06 -26.77
N GLY A 221 8.19 14.39 -26.70
CA GLY A 221 8.22 15.27 -27.85
C GLY A 221 6.94 15.30 -28.69
N ILE A 222 5.93 14.45 -28.42
CA ILE A 222 4.68 14.41 -29.19
C ILE A 222 3.91 15.72 -29.04
N LEU A 223 3.67 16.17 -27.80
CA LEU A 223 2.93 17.41 -27.56
C LEU A 223 3.77 18.66 -27.81
N ARG A 224 5.10 18.53 -27.83
CA ARG A 224 6.01 19.61 -28.25
C ARG A 224 5.74 20.04 -29.69
N GLN A 225 5.38 19.09 -30.57
CA GLN A 225 5.01 19.38 -31.97
C GLN A 225 3.66 20.12 -32.10
N GLY A 226 2.80 20.08 -31.09
CA GLY A 226 1.49 20.75 -31.11
C GLY A 226 0.47 20.09 -30.20
N PHE A 227 -0.26 20.90 -29.45
CA PHE A 227 -1.43 20.46 -28.71
C PHE A 227 -2.67 20.55 -29.61
N ASN A 228 -2.89 19.51 -30.40
CA ASN A 228 -3.97 19.40 -31.40
C ASN A 228 -4.54 17.98 -31.44
N GLU A 229 -5.56 17.75 -32.27
CA GLU A 229 -6.26 16.46 -32.36
C GLU A 229 -5.33 15.29 -32.74
N VAL A 230 -4.44 15.50 -33.72
CA VAL A 230 -3.53 14.45 -34.23
C VAL A 230 -2.53 14.00 -33.16
N ASN A 231 -1.85 14.96 -32.51
CA ASN A 231 -0.84 14.65 -31.50
C ASN A 231 -1.47 14.16 -30.19
N SER A 232 -2.61 14.74 -29.80
CA SER A 232 -3.37 14.29 -28.63
C SER A 232 -3.87 12.87 -28.81
N MET A 233 -4.26 12.46 -30.03
CA MET A 233 -4.67 11.08 -30.30
C MET A 233 -3.53 10.09 -30.09
N LYS A 234 -2.31 10.42 -30.56
CA LYS A 234 -1.12 9.58 -30.32
C LYS A 234 -0.85 9.42 -28.82
N VAL A 235 -0.91 10.51 -28.05
CA VAL A 235 -0.74 10.46 -26.59
C VAL A 235 -1.85 9.63 -25.94
N ALA A 236 -3.11 9.84 -26.33
CA ALA A 236 -4.24 9.09 -25.79
C ALA A 236 -4.11 7.57 -26.04
N GLN A 237 -3.63 7.17 -27.23
CA GLN A 237 -3.36 5.77 -27.55
C GLN A 237 -2.24 5.19 -26.68
N VAL A 238 -1.12 5.90 -26.50
CA VAL A 238 -0.05 5.45 -25.61
C VAL A 238 -0.57 5.30 -24.18
N LEU A 239 -1.30 6.29 -23.67
CA LEU A 239 -1.89 6.21 -22.34
C LEU A 239 -2.85 5.03 -22.21
N TYR A 240 -3.67 4.76 -23.23
CA TYR A 240 -4.60 3.63 -23.20
C TYR A 240 -3.91 2.25 -23.29
N GLN A 241 -2.77 2.16 -23.99
CA GLN A 241 -1.99 0.94 -24.08
C GLN A 241 -1.15 0.66 -22.83
N GLU A 242 -0.62 1.72 -22.22
CA GLU A 242 0.28 1.62 -21.07
C GLU A 242 -0.45 1.65 -19.72
N LEU A 243 -1.62 2.28 -19.67
CA LEU A 243 -2.48 2.31 -18.50
C LEU A 243 -3.58 1.27 -18.69
N ASP A 244 -3.73 0.37 -17.72
CA ASP A 244 -4.81 -0.62 -17.69
C ASP A 244 -6.14 0.06 -17.27
N ILE A 245 -6.69 0.89 -18.16
CA ILE A 245 -7.88 1.74 -17.93
C ILE A 245 -8.94 1.54 -19.02
N GLY A 246 -10.17 1.97 -18.74
CA GLY A 246 -11.30 1.76 -19.63
C GLY A 246 -11.33 2.70 -20.83
N ALA A 247 -10.91 3.96 -20.66
CA ALA A 247 -10.77 4.92 -21.76
C ALA A 247 -9.87 6.10 -21.37
N VAL A 248 -9.38 6.83 -22.38
CA VAL A 248 -8.64 8.09 -22.24
C VAL A 248 -9.31 9.16 -23.11
N ALA A 249 -9.47 10.37 -22.55
CA ALA A 249 -9.82 11.54 -23.33
C ALA A 249 -8.82 12.68 -23.09
N ILE A 250 -8.55 13.46 -24.12
CA ILE A 250 -7.80 14.72 -24.02
C ILE A 250 -8.66 15.83 -24.61
N THR A 251 -8.83 16.93 -23.88
CA THR A 251 -9.59 18.10 -24.34
C THR A 251 -8.69 19.33 -24.34
N ASP A 252 -9.02 20.31 -25.17
CA ASP A 252 -8.61 21.69 -24.91
C ASP A 252 -9.63 22.34 -23.94
N ARG A 253 -9.81 23.66 -24.02
CA ARG A 253 -10.78 24.40 -23.21
C ARG A 253 -12.21 24.37 -23.75
N GLU A 254 -12.42 23.95 -24.99
CA GLU A 254 -13.69 24.09 -25.71
C GLU A 254 -14.22 22.74 -26.22
N LYS A 255 -13.33 21.88 -26.72
CA LYS A 255 -13.67 20.63 -27.41
C LYS A 255 -12.77 19.45 -27.04
N LEU A 256 -13.26 18.26 -27.40
CA LEU A 256 -12.55 17.00 -27.28
C LEU A 256 -11.49 16.88 -28.39
N LEU A 257 -10.22 16.78 -28.03
CA LEU A 257 -9.11 16.62 -29.00
C LEU A 257 -8.88 15.15 -29.36
N ALA A 258 -9.00 14.26 -28.38
CA ALA A 258 -8.78 12.84 -28.57
C ALA A 258 -9.62 12.01 -27.62
N PHE A 259 -10.01 10.82 -28.08
CA PHE A 259 -10.67 9.80 -27.27
C PHE A 259 -10.28 8.41 -27.75
N THR A 260 -10.05 7.48 -26.84
CA THR A 260 -9.84 6.07 -27.16
C THR A 260 -10.29 5.18 -26.00
N GLY A 261 -10.82 4.00 -26.32
CA GLY A 261 -11.32 3.01 -25.34
C GLY A 261 -12.84 2.90 -25.34
N ILE A 262 -13.40 2.46 -24.21
CA ILE A 262 -14.83 2.19 -24.05
C ILE A 262 -15.66 3.47 -24.24
N GLY A 263 -16.57 3.45 -25.22
CA GLY A 263 -17.44 4.60 -25.54
C GLY A 263 -16.97 5.42 -26.73
N ASP A 264 -16.01 4.91 -27.52
CA ASP A 264 -15.50 5.53 -28.74
C ASP A 264 -16.54 5.66 -29.86
N ASP A 265 -17.67 4.95 -29.75
CA ASP A 265 -18.84 5.07 -30.61
C ASP A 265 -19.58 6.42 -30.47
N HIS A 266 -19.48 7.08 -29.31
CA HIS A 266 -20.20 8.35 -29.05
C HIS A 266 -19.33 9.47 -28.46
N HIS A 267 -18.14 9.17 -27.93
CA HIS A 267 -17.17 10.18 -27.51
C HIS A 267 -16.21 10.56 -28.65
N LEU A 268 -16.73 11.29 -29.63
CA LEU A 268 -15.99 11.61 -30.87
C LEU A 268 -15.16 12.91 -30.75
N PRO A 269 -13.88 12.91 -31.18
CA PRO A 269 -13.08 14.13 -31.30
C PRO A 269 -13.78 15.24 -32.11
N GLY A 270 -13.49 16.49 -31.80
CA GLY A 270 -14.10 17.68 -32.41
C GLY A 270 -15.42 18.12 -31.76
N LYS A 271 -16.06 17.28 -30.92
CA LYS A 271 -17.29 17.64 -30.20
C LYS A 271 -17.01 18.59 -29.02
N PRO A 272 -17.94 19.50 -28.68
CA PRO A 272 -17.78 20.39 -27.53
C PRO A 272 -17.75 19.61 -26.20
N ILE A 273 -17.10 20.19 -25.19
CA ILE A 273 -17.01 19.58 -23.85
C ILE A 273 -18.41 19.52 -23.21
N SER A 274 -18.92 18.30 -23.02
CA SER A 274 -20.26 18.04 -22.47
C SER A 274 -20.28 17.68 -20.98
N SER A 275 -19.11 17.54 -20.36
CA SER A 275 -18.98 17.03 -18.99
C SER A 275 -18.71 18.17 -18.01
N THR A 276 -19.61 18.34 -17.04
CA THR A 276 -19.49 19.37 -15.98
C THR A 276 -18.22 19.21 -15.15
N TYR A 277 -17.77 17.97 -14.89
CA TYR A 277 -16.49 17.70 -14.23
C TYR A 277 -15.29 18.22 -15.02
N THR A 278 -15.37 18.21 -16.35
CA THR A 278 -14.31 18.74 -17.22
C THR A 278 -14.24 20.25 -17.16
N LEU A 279 -15.40 20.91 -17.29
CA LEU A 279 -15.51 22.36 -17.17
C LEU A 279 -15.02 22.85 -15.80
N LYS A 280 -15.43 22.16 -14.72
CA LYS A 280 -14.97 22.47 -13.37
C LYS A 280 -13.44 22.40 -13.25
N ALA A 281 -12.80 21.36 -13.78
CA ALA A 281 -11.34 21.24 -13.74
C ALA A 281 -10.63 22.33 -14.56
N ILE A 282 -11.24 22.77 -15.67
CA ILE A 282 -10.73 23.88 -16.49
C ILE A 282 -10.84 25.22 -15.74
N GLU A 283 -11.96 25.45 -15.06
CA GLU A 283 -12.26 26.68 -14.32
C GLU A 283 -11.42 26.81 -13.05
N THR A 284 -11.37 25.76 -12.22
CA THR A 284 -10.66 25.81 -10.93
C THR A 284 -9.18 25.50 -11.06
N GLY A 285 -8.77 24.80 -12.13
CA GLY A 285 -7.42 24.27 -12.26
C GLY A 285 -7.09 23.15 -11.26
N GLU A 286 -8.10 22.58 -10.60
CA GLU A 286 -7.95 21.47 -9.66
C GLU A 286 -8.28 20.12 -10.30
N VAL A 287 -7.72 19.06 -9.72
CA VAL A 287 -8.02 17.68 -10.11
C VAL A 287 -9.39 17.28 -9.60
N VAL A 288 -10.24 16.78 -10.50
CA VAL A 288 -11.60 16.35 -10.17
C VAL A 288 -11.70 14.84 -10.32
N TYR A 289 -12.10 14.15 -9.26
CA TYR A 289 -12.32 12.70 -9.26
C TYR A 289 -13.80 12.40 -9.00
N ALA A 290 -14.43 11.70 -9.94
CA ALA A 290 -15.77 11.14 -9.78
C ALA A 290 -15.65 9.62 -9.78
N ASP A 291 -15.74 9.02 -8.59
CA ASP A 291 -15.47 7.59 -8.33
C ASP A 291 -16.64 6.67 -8.71
N GLY A 292 -17.83 7.24 -9.00
CA GLY A 292 -19.04 6.50 -9.30
C GLY A 292 -19.84 6.08 -8.06
N ASN A 293 -19.31 6.27 -6.85
CA ASN A 293 -19.93 5.90 -5.58
C ASN A 293 -20.29 7.15 -4.76
N GLU A 294 -19.30 7.84 -4.19
CA GLU A 294 -19.52 9.09 -3.44
C GLU A 294 -19.89 10.24 -4.40
N VAL A 295 -19.21 10.27 -5.55
CA VAL A 295 -19.44 11.27 -6.60
C VAL A 295 -19.89 10.54 -7.86
N PRO A 296 -21.18 10.61 -8.22
CA PRO A 296 -21.72 9.82 -9.33
C PRO A 296 -21.14 10.29 -10.67
N TYR A 297 -20.61 9.36 -11.45
CA TYR A 297 -20.27 9.61 -12.85
C TYR A 297 -21.39 9.11 -13.77
N ARG A 298 -21.86 9.98 -14.67
CA ARG A 298 -22.77 9.63 -15.76
C ARG A 298 -22.34 10.32 -17.04
N CYS A 299 -22.23 9.56 -18.11
CA CYS A 299 -22.02 10.13 -19.44
C CYS A 299 -23.24 10.97 -19.84
N SER A 300 -23.02 12.20 -20.28
CA SER A 300 -24.06 13.10 -20.77
C SER A 300 -24.43 12.86 -22.24
N LEU A 301 -23.64 12.07 -22.98
CA LEU A 301 -23.83 11.82 -24.41
C LEU A 301 -24.68 10.59 -24.70
N HIS A 302 -24.56 9.54 -23.89
CA HIS A 302 -25.27 8.27 -24.14
C HIS A 302 -25.70 7.58 -22.83
N PRO A 303 -27.00 7.23 -22.66
CA PRO A 303 -27.52 6.66 -21.41
C PRO A 303 -26.95 5.28 -21.09
N GLN A 304 -26.54 4.51 -22.11
CA GLN A 304 -25.98 3.16 -21.96
C GLN A 304 -24.44 3.15 -21.94
N CYS A 305 -23.79 4.32 -21.79
CA CYS A 305 -22.34 4.37 -21.69
C CYS A 305 -21.84 3.48 -20.53
N LYS A 306 -20.81 2.68 -20.81
CA LYS A 306 -20.28 1.67 -19.88
C LYS A 306 -19.21 2.23 -18.94
N LEU A 307 -18.83 3.49 -19.08
CA LEU A 307 -17.91 4.18 -18.19
C LEU A 307 -18.58 4.49 -16.85
N GLY A 308 -17.87 4.24 -15.74
CA GLY A 308 -18.39 4.28 -14.38
C GLY A 308 -17.68 5.24 -13.43
N SER A 309 -16.44 5.65 -13.75
CA SER A 309 -15.68 6.63 -12.98
C SER A 309 -14.80 7.47 -13.93
N THR A 310 -14.37 8.64 -13.47
CA THR A 310 -13.41 9.48 -14.20
C THR A 310 -12.50 10.27 -13.26
N LEU A 311 -11.22 10.35 -13.64
CA LEU A 311 -10.26 11.30 -13.08
C LEU A 311 -9.94 12.34 -14.14
N VAL A 312 -10.28 13.59 -13.87
CA VAL A 312 -10.04 14.74 -14.75
C VAL A 312 -8.90 15.57 -14.20
N ILE A 313 -7.86 15.76 -15.00
CA ILE A 313 -6.61 16.40 -14.60
C ILE A 313 -6.33 17.56 -15.55
N PRO A 314 -6.19 18.80 -15.06
CA PRO A 314 -5.93 19.95 -15.91
C PRO A 314 -4.49 19.95 -16.43
N LEU A 315 -4.34 20.28 -17.72
CA LEU A 315 -3.06 20.52 -18.37
C LEU A 315 -2.74 22.01 -18.32
N ARG A 316 -1.60 22.36 -17.74
CA ARG A 316 -1.21 23.76 -17.49
C ARG A 316 -0.15 24.19 -18.50
N GLY A 317 -0.35 25.35 -19.11
CA GLY A 317 0.64 26.02 -19.93
C GLY A 317 1.27 27.19 -19.18
N GLU A 318 1.61 28.23 -19.94
CA GLU A 318 2.24 29.43 -19.42
C GLU A 318 1.39 30.11 -18.33
N ASN A 319 2.04 30.70 -17.32
CA ASN A 319 1.39 31.39 -16.19
C ASN A 319 0.36 30.52 -15.44
N GLN A 320 0.55 29.21 -15.38
CA GLN A 320 -0.37 28.25 -14.75
C GLN A 320 -1.78 28.23 -15.38
N ARG A 321 -1.96 28.80 -16.58
CA ARG A 321 -3.24 28.79 -17.28
C ARG A 321 -3.56 27.38 -17.75
N VAL A 322 -4.78 26.91 -17.46
CA VAL A 322 -5.27 25.63 -17.99
C VAL A 322 -5.49 25.75 -19.50
N MET A 323 -4.80 24.89 -20.26
CA MET A 323 -4.89 24.77 -21.72
C MET A 323 -5.88 23.69 -22.15
N GLY A 324 -6.16 22.73 -21.27
CA GLY A 324 -7.00 21.58 -21.56
C GLY A 324 -7.03 20.60 -20.40
N THR A 325 -7.53 19.39 -20.64
CA THR A 325 -7.57 18.34 -19.63
C THR A 325 -7.19 16.99 -20.20
N ILE A 326 -6.73 16.10 -19.31
CA ILE A 326 -6.69 14.66 -19.54
C ILE A 326 -7.75 14.03 -18.65
N LYS A 327 -8.50 13.09 -19.20
CA LYS A 327 -9.50 12.31 -18.49
C LYS A 327 -9.16 10.84 -18.61
N LEU A 328 -9.02 10.18 -17.47
CA LEU A 328 -8.86 8.74 -17.38
C LEU A 328 -10.19 8.16 -16.89
N TYR A 329 -10.66 7.08 -17.52
CA TYR A 329 -11.96 6.46 -17.17
C TYR A 329 -11.82 4.99 -16.84
N GLU A 330 -12.74 4.48 -16.03
CA GLU A 330 -12.92 3.04 -15.79
C GLU A 330 -14.32 2.58 -16.17
N ALA A 331 -14.46 1.27 -16.42
CA ALA A 331 -15.75 0.64 -16.64
C ALA A 331 -16.55 0.50 -15.34
N LYS A 332 -17.89 0.55 -15.43
CA LYS A 332 -18.84 0.43 -14.29
C LYS A 332 -18.67 -0.81 -13.42
N ASN A 333 -18.13 -1.90 -13.96
CA ASN A 333 -18.10 -3.21 -13.29
C ASN A 333 -16.77 -3.50 -12.56
N ARG A 334 -15.87 -2.52 -12.41
CA ARG A 334 -14.60 -2.72 -11.71
C ARG A 334 -14.80 -2.57 -10.19
N LEU A 335 -14.51 -3.64 -9.44
CA LEU A 335 -14.66 -3.70 -7.98
C LEU A 335 -13.65 -2.84 -7.20
N PHE A 336 -12.52 -2.51 -7.83
CA PHE A 336 -11.46 -1.68 -7.25
C PHE A 336 -10.97 -0.69 -8.30
N SER A 337 -10.81 0.59 -7.93
CA SER A 337 -10.26 1.59 -8.85
C SER A 337 -8.76 1.38 -9.06
N SER A 338 -8.37 1.21 -10.30
CA SER A 338 -6.99 1.16 -10.82
C SER A 338 -6.42 2.54 -11.11
N ILE A 339 -7.28 3.57 -11.20
CA ILE A 339 -6.82 4.94 -11.44
C ILE A 339 -6.10 5.44 -10.18
N ASN A 340 -4.78 5.43 -10.22
CA ASN A 340 -3.96 6.06 -9.21
C ASN A 340 -3.89 7.57 -9.51
N ARG A 341 -4.53 8.37 -8.65
CA ARG A 341 -4.53 9.84 -8.75
C ARG A 341 -3.13 10.43 -8.90
N THR A 342 -2.17 9.92 -8.13
CA THR A 342 -0.77 10.37 -8.16
C THR A 342 -0.13 10.07 -9.53
N LEU A 343 -0.51 8.97 -10.20
CA LEU A 343 0.02 8.61 -11.52
C LEU A 343 -0.45 9.62 -12.54
N GLY A 344 -1.76 9.84 -12.56
CA GLY A 344 -2.40 10.74 -13.49
C GLY A 344 -1.87 12.16 -13.32
N GLU A 345 -1.74 12.63 -12.07
CA GLU A 345 -1.15 13.95 -11.78
C GLU A 345 0.30 14.05 -12.28
N GLY A 346 1.15 13.03 -12.05
CA GLY A 346 2.52 13.01 -12.55
C GLY A 346 2.61 13.01 -14.08
N ILE A 347 1.78 12.20 -14.76
CA ILE A 347 1.69 12.17 -16.23
C ILE A 347 1.22 13.53 -16.77
N ALA A 348 0.20 14.13 -16.16
CA ALA A 348 -0.31 15.41 -16.60
C ALA A 348 0.70 16.55 -16.41
N GLN A 349 1.48 16.55 -15.32
CA GLN A 349 2.59 17.49 -15.13
C GLN A 349 3.64 17.36 -16.24
N LEU A 350 3.99 16.13 -16.60
CA LEU A 350 4.97 15.86 -17.66
C LEU A 350 4.46 16.32 -19.03
N LEU A 351 3.20 16.01 -19.36
CA LEU A 351 2.58 16.44 -20.62
C LEU A 351 2.37 17.96 -20.68
N SER A 352 2.03 18.59 -19.54
CA SER A 352 1.96 20.05 -19.40
C SER A 352 3.31 20.71 -19.72
N ALA A 353 4.41 20.15 -19.22
CA ALA A 353 5.75 20.65 -19.51
C ALA A 353 6.10 20.55 -21.02
N GLN A 354 5.69 19.46 -21.69
CA GLN A 354 5.90 19.33 -23.14
C GLN A 354 5.11 20.36 -23.95
N ILE A 355 3.86 20.64 -23.57
CA ILE A 355 3.03 21.67 -24.22
C ILE A 355 3.70 23.04 -24.06
N LEU A 356 4.15 23.38 -22.85
CA LEU A 356 4.83 24.64 -22.57
C LEU A 356 6.11 24.80 -23.39
N ALA A 357 6.95 23.77 -23.43
CA ALA A 357 8.18 23.78 -24.23
C ALA A 357 7.90 24.01 -25.73
N GLY A 358 6.89 23.32 -26.28
CA GLY A 358 6.50 23.47 -27.68
C GLY A 358 5.88 24.83 -28.04
N GLN A 359 5.28 25.53 -27.07
CA GLN A 359 4.81 26.90 -27.24
C GLN A 359 5.98 27.88 -27.27
N TYR A 360 6.96 27.71 -26.37
CA TYR A 360 8.12 28.57 -26.28
C TYR A 360 9.00 28.50 -27.54
N GLU A 361 9.23 27.31 -28.07
CA GLU A 361 9.99 27.10 -29.31
C GLU A 361 9.31 27.77 -30.53
N ARG A 362 7.98 27.69 -30.61
CA ARG A 362 7.21 28.35 -31.67
C ARG A 362 7.26 29.87 -31.57
N GLN A 363 7.01 30.43 -30.38
CA GLN A 363 7.11 31.88 -30.16
C GLN A 363 8.50 32.42 -30.52
N LYS A 364 9.57 31.69 -30.17
CA LYS A 364 10.95 32.09 -30.52
C LYS A 364 11.22 32.03 -32.03
N SER A 365 10.68 31.03 -32.71
CA SER A 365 10.81 30.86 -34.16
C SER A 365 10.05 31.94 -34.92
N ASP A 366 8.85 32.31 -34.44
CA ASP A 366 8.03 33.37 -35.02
C ASP A 366 8.63 34.77 -34.75
N ALA A 367 9.33 34.95 -33.62
CA ALA A 367 10.01 36.21 -33.28
C ALA A 367 11.34 36.43 -34.02
N HIS A 368 11.94 35.38 -34.61
CA HIS A 368 13.17 35.44 -35.40
C HIS A 368 12.98 34.68 -36.72
N PRO A 369 12.23 35.21 -37.70
CA PRO A 369 12.16 34.58 -39.01
C PRO A 369 13.58 34.52 -39.58
N VAL A 370 14.05 33.31 -39.86
CA VAL A 370 15.32 33.06 -40.53
C VAL A 370 15.33 33.91 -41.81
N ARG A 371 16.18 34.94 -41.86
CA ARG A 371 16.43 35.71 -43.07
C ARG A 371 17.00 34.74 -44.10
N ASP A 372 16.17 34.38 -45.06
CA ASP A 372 16.55 33.59 -46.22
C ASP A 372 17.64 34.35 -46.99
N GLN A 373 18.91 33.93 -46.83
CA GLN A 373 20.07 34.50 -47.54
C GLN A 373 20.20 33.89 -48.94
N THR A 374 19.10 33.79 -49.69
CA THR A 374 19.11 33.36 -51.09
C THR A 374 18.40 34.34 -52.01
N ALA A 375 18.70 35.63 -51.87
CA ALA A 375 18.32 36.64 -52.85
C ALA A 375 19.53 37.50 -53.29
N SER A 376 19.89 37.31 -54.56
CA SER A 376 20.59 38.25 -55.46
C SER A 376 21.99 38.76 -55.06
N ARG A 377 23.03 38.17 -55.64
CA ARG A 377 24.24 38.92 -56.03
C ARG A 377 24.01 39.52 -57.44
N PRO A 378 23.97 40.85 -57.61
CA PRO A 378 24.05 41.46 -58.93
C PRO A 378 25.51 41.72 -59.30
N GLY A 379 25.93 41.17 -60.45
CA GLY A 379 26.95 41.73 -61.35
C GLY A 379 28.40 41.83 -60.86
N GLU A 380 29.23 40.89 -61.27
CA GLU A 380 30.65 41.16 -61.57
C GLU A 380 30.87 40.98 -63.08
N PRO A 381 31.59 41.89 -63.77
CA PRO A 381 31.82 41.80 -65.21
C PRO A 381 32.98 40.82 -65.50
N PRO A 382 33.07 40.29 -66.74
CA PRO A 382 34.15 39.39 -67.09
C PRO A 382 35.41 40.20 -67.41
N PHE A 383 36.52 39.88 -66.77
CA PHE A 383 37.85 40.27 -67.25
C PHE A 383 38.61 39.03 -67.71
N PHE A 384 38.84 38.98 -69.02
CA PHE A 384 39.92 38.25 -69.67
C PHE A 384 41.27 38.79 -69.18
N VAL A 385 42.21 37.91 -68.82
CA VAL A 385 43.51 37.63 -69.47
C VAL A 385 44.07 36.35 -68.84
#